data_AF-A0A8S3IC81-F1
#
_entry.id   AF-A0A8S3IC81-F1
#
_cell.length_a   1.000
_cell.length_b   1.000
_cell.length_c   1.000
_cell.angle_alpha   90.00
_cell.angle_beta   90.00
_cell.angle_gamma   90.00
#
_symmetry.space_group_name_H-M   'P 1'
#
loop_
_entity.id
_entity.type
_entity.pdbx_description
1 polymer ?
#
loop_
_entity_poly.entity_id
_entity_poly.type
_entity_poly.pdbx_seq_one_letter_code
_entity_poly.pdbx_strand_id
1 'polypeptide(L)'
;NGTFSLVPNGGLTVYYIARTGIDGGPQHANPNWQPFPKGLRMVAGNPMRRNFNQSIIEHHAISFVCLTDFGMPSAPETNRFQTDQYFCKNGFRMQVFFPMCWNNKILDSPDHRSHMAYPSHYNGGDCPPSHPVRLPGLFYEAFYSVDKFPHGQGTQPFVLSNGDPTGYDSYFSYFT
;
A
#
# COMPACT_ATOMS: atom_id res chain seq x y z
N ASN A 1 -5.30 -22.61 -22.08
CA ASN A 1 -4.80 -23.55 -21.05
C ASN A 1 -4.97 -23.09 -19.60
N GLY A 2 -5.30 -21.83 -19.28
CA GLY A 2 -5.72 -21.47 -17.91
C GLY A 2 -4.68 -21.75 -16.81
N THR A 3 -3.42 -21.90 -17.20
CA THR A 3 -2.32 -22.21 -16.30
C THR A 3 -1.65 -20.93 -15.84
N PHE A 4 -1.29 -20.88 -14.55
CA PHE A 4 -0.57 -19.75 -13.95
C PHE A 4 0.84 -20.18 -13.56
N SER A 5 1.79 -19.26 -13.73
CA SER A 5 3.15 -19.39 -13.22
C SER A 5 3.43 -18.24 -12.27
N LEU A 6 4.19 -18.51 -11.20
CA LEU A 6 4.61 -17.47 -10.28
C LEU A 6 5.52 -16.46 -11.00
N VAL A 7 5.19 -15.18 -10.87
CA VAL A 7 6.10 -14.08 -11.22
C VAL A 7 7.20 -14.04 -10.15
N PRO A 8 8.49 -14.04 -10.51
CA PRO A 8 9.57 -13.96 -9.53
C PRO A 8 9.43 -12.71 -8.66
N ASN A 9 9.50 -12.91 -7.33
CA ASN A 9 9.46 -11.84 -6.34
C ASN A 9 10.88 -11.30 -6.13
N GLY A 10 11.05 -9.98 -6.31
CA GLY A 10 12.30 -9.24 -6.12
C GLY A 10 12.58 -8.86 -4.67
N GLY A 11 11.66 -9.15 -3.75
CA GLY A 11 11.77 -8.91 -2.32
C GLY A 11 10.68 -7.98 -1.79
N LEU A 12 10.67 -7.86 -0.46
CA LEU A 12 9.84 -6.92 0.30
C LEU A 12 10.77 -5.94 1.03
N THR A 13 10.62 -4.65 0.76
CA THR A 13 11.25 -3.59 1.55
C THR A 13 10.24 -3.02 2.51
N VAL A 14 10.61 -2.91 3.78
CA VAL A 14 9.76 -2.37 4.85
C VAL A 14 10.37 -1.08 5.37
N TYR A 15 9.60 0.00 5.33
CA TYR A 15 9.99 1.30 5.82
C TYR A 15 9.18 1.68 7.06
N TYR A 16 9.88 2.28 8.02
CA TYR A 16 9.32 2.98 9.17
C TYR A 16 9.54 4.47 8.95
N ILE A 17 8.48 5.20 8.61
CA ILE A 17 8.54 6.56 8.09
C ILE A 17 7.91 7.56 9.08
N ALA A 18 8.69 8.54 9.52
CA ALA A 18 8.20 9.65 10.32
C ALA A 18 7.82 10.86 9.43
N ARG A 19 6.70 10.76 8.71
CA ARG A 19 6.15 11.89 7.92
C ARG A 19 5.32 12.81 8.81
N THR A 20 5.71 14.09 8.87
CA THR A 20 4.91 15.18 9.42
C THR A 20 4.06 15.82 8.33
N GLY A 21 2.88 16.34 8.68
CA GLY A 21 2.00 17.04 7.74
C GLY A 21 1.49 16.19 6.57
N ILE A 22 0.79 16.84 5.65
CA ILE A 22 0.28 16.26 4.40
C ILE A 22 1.47 15.99 3.47
N ASP A 23 1.62 14.76 2.97
CA ASP A 23 2.66 14.34 2.03
C ASP A 23 4.13 14.59 2.48
N GLY A 24 4.39 14.68 3.79
CA GLY A 24 5.73 14.97 4.32
C GLY A 24 6.12 16.45 4.28
N GLY A 25 5.17 17.34 3.96
CA GLY A 25 5.36 18.79 4.00
C GLY A 25 5.36 19.36 5.43
N PRO A 26 5.92 20.56 5.64
CA PRO A 26 5.97 21.21 6.94
C PRO A 26 4.61 21.86 7.27
N GLN A 27 3.58 21.07 7.60
CA GLN A 27 2.32 21.60 8.12
C GLN A 27 1.76 20.74 9.27
N HIS A 28 2.12 21.21 10.47
CA HIS A 28 1.51 21.09 11.81
C HIS A 28 1.52 19.76 12.60
N ALA A 29 1.68 20.01 13.91
CA ALA A 29 1.99 19.15 15.07
C ALA A 29 3.18 18.21 14.89
N ASN A 30 4.18 18.30 15.77
CA ASN A 30 5.00 17.15 16.13
C ASN A 30 4.04 16.21 16.87
N PRO A 31 3.42 15.20 16.19
CA PRO A 31 2.54 14.32 16.93
C PRO A 31 3.45 13.61 17.94
N ASN A 32 2.99 13.44 19.17
CA ASN A 32 3.75 12.69 20.17
C ASN A 32 3.86 11.22 19.72
N TRP A 33 4.78 10.93 18.78
CA TRP A 33 4.93 9.65 18.11
C TRP A 33 5.17 8.58 19.17
N GLN A 34 4.36 7.54 19.13
CA GLN A 34 4.56 6.38 19.98
C GLN A 34 5.20 5.26 19.16
N PRO A 35 6.13 4.48 19.74
CA PRO A 35 6.60 3.27 19.10
C PRO A 35 5.42 2.30 18.89
N PHE A 36 5.56 1.38 17.94
CA PHE A 36 4.59 0.31 17.79
C PHE A 36 4.50 -0.50 19.09
N PRO A 37 3.32 -0.57 19.74
CA PRO A 37 3.16 -1.37 20.94
C PRO A 37 3.28 -2.86 20.59
N LYS A 38 3.99 -3.61 21.44
CA LYS A 38 4.14 -5.06 21.25
C LYS A 38 2.78 -5.76 21.22
N GLY A 39 2.57 -6.63 20.24
CA GLY A 39 1.32 -7.34 20.03
C GLY A 39 0.29 -6.56 19.20
N LEU A 40 0.63 -5.36 18.69
CA LEU A 40 -0.21 -4.68 17.70
C LEU A 40 -0.33 -5.53 16.44
N ARG A 41 -1.56 -5.68 15.96
CA ARG A 41 -1.91 -6.40 14.74
C ARG A 41 -2.83 -5.58 13.87
N MET A 42 -2.43 -5.28 12.65
CA MET A 42 -3.24 -4.45 11.75
C MET A 42 -3.16 -4.91 10.31
N VAL A 43 -4.16 -4.52 9.51
CA VAL A 43 -4.25 -4.87 8.09
C VAL A 43 -4.53 -3.65 7.23
N ALA A 44 -4.09 -3.69 5.97
CA ALA A 44 -4.35 -2.68 4.96
C ALA A 44 -4.90 -3.34 3.68
N GLY A 45 -5.76 -2.62 2.94
CA GLY A 45 -6.43 -3.15 1.75
C GLY A 45 -7.69 -3.96 2.04
N ASN A 46 -8.27 -4.65 1.06
CA ASN A 46 -9.51 -5.42 1.21
C ASN A 46 -9.64 -6.49 0.10
N PRO A 47 -9.61 -7.80 0.43
CA PRO A 47 -9.67 -8.90 -0.55
C PRO A 47 -10.99 -9.00 -1.33
N MET A 48 -12.02 -8.26 -0.92
CA MET A 48 -13.33 -8.23 -1.59
C MET A 48 -13.53 -6.96 -2.42
N ARG A 49 -12.59 -6.01 -2.41
CA ARG A 49 -12.72 -4.76 -3.18
C ARG A 49 -12.59 -5.05 -4.68
N ARG A 50 -13.45 -4.45 -5.51
CA ARG A 50 -13.43 -4.65 -6.98
C ARG A 50 -13.35 -3.36 -7.78
N ASN A 51 -13.41 -2.22 -7.09
CA ASN A 51 -13.35 -0.90 -7.68
C ASN A 51 -12.57 0.05 -6.79
N PHE A 52 -12.11 1.13 -7.40
CA PHE A 52 -11.51 2.25 -6.70
C PHE A 52 -12.54 3.36 -6.50
N ASN A 53 -12.40 4.06 -5.38
CA ASN A 53 -13.28 5.17 -5.00
C ASN A 53 -12.39 6.27 -4.47
N GLN A 54 -12.31 7.36 -5.23
CA GLN A 54 -11.45 8.50 -4.93
C GLN A 54 -11.79 9.16 -3.58
N SER A 55 -13.02 9.04 -3.10
CA SER A 55 -13.47 9.63 -1.83
C SER A 55 -13.12 8.81 -0.59
N ILE A 56 -12.60 7.59 -0.75
CA ILE A 56 -12.25 6.69 0.36
C ILE A 56 -10.74 6.71 0.57
N ILE A 57 -10.28 7.18 1.73
CA ILE A 57 -8.85 7.39 2.00
C ILE A 57 -8.04 6.09 1.98
N GLU A 58 -8.62 5.00 2.49
CA GLU A 58 -8.04 3.66 2.48
C GLU A 58 -7.75 3.19 1.06
N HIS A 59 -8.52 3.69 0.07
CA HIS A 59 -8.34 3.25 -1.30
C HIS A 59 -7.05 3.77 -1.93
N HIS A 60 -6.57 4.93 -1.47
CA HIS A 60 -5.30 5.54 -1.89
C HIS A 60 -4.08 4.87 -1.28
N ALA A 61 -4.26 4.15 -0.18
CA ALA A 61 -3.17 3.57 0.60
C ALA A 61 -2.41 2.45 -0.11
N ILE A 62 -2.97 1.88 -1.18
CA ILE A 62 -2.34 0.84 -1.99
C ILE A 62 -2.18 1.36 -3.41
N SER A 63 -0.96 1.30 -3.92
CA SER A 63 -0.65 1.75 -5.26
C SER A 63 0.39 0.88 -5.95
N PHE A 64 0.57 1.12 -7.23
CA PHE A 64 1.37 0.32 -8.13
C PHE A 64 2.19 1.20 -9.05
N VAL A 65 3.46 0.83 -9.22
CA VAL A 65 4.43 1.57 -10.03
C VAL A 65 5.08 0.62 -11.02
N CYS A 66 5.00 0.98 -12.30
CA CYS A 66 5.76 0.36 -13.37
C CYS A 66 7.17 0.98 -13.38
N LEU A 67 8.19 0.20 -13.03
CA LEU A 67 9.55 0.70 -12.88
C LEU A 67 10.23 0.82 -14.26
N THR A 68 10.77 2.00 -14.53
CA THR A 68 11.53 2.33 -15.73
C THR A 68 13.02 2.54 -15.40
N ASP A 69 13.84 2.87 -16.40
CA ASP A 69 15.27 3.10 -16.21
C ASP A 69 15.53 4.25 -15.22
N PHE A 70 16.59 4.12 -14.40
CA PHE A 70 16.98 5.17 -13.47
C PHE A 70 17.20 6.50 -14.19
N GLY A 71 16.55 7.57 -13.72
CA GLY A 71 16.60 8.91 -14.33
C GLY A 71 15.55 9.16 -15.42
N MET A 72 14.75 8.15 -15.80
CA MET A 72 13.53 8.34 -16.58
C MET A 72 12.33 8.51 -15.65
N PRO A 73 11.29 9.26 -16.05
CA PRO A 73 10.03 9.23 -15.33
C PRO A 73 9.53 7.79 -15.23
N SER A 74 9.28 7.31 -14.01
CA SER A 74 8.46 6.11 -13.83
C SER A 74 7.06 6.39 -14.40
N ALA A 75 6.38 5.34 -14.84
CA ALA A 75 4.95 5.48 -15.14
C ALA A 75 4.23 6.06 -13.89
N PRO A 76 3.14 6.81 -14.06
CA PRO A 76 2.44 7.38 -12.92
C PRO A 76 2.12 6.31 -11.88
N GLU A 77 2.25 6.66 -10.61
CA GLU A 77 1.73 5.83 -9.54
C GLU A 77 0.20 5.79 -9.64
N THR A 78 -0.39 4.60 -9.66
CA THR A 78 -1.85 4.45 -9.73
C THR A 78 -2.34 3.41 -8.73
N ASN A 79 -3.62 3.45 -8.36
CA ASN A 79 -4.23 2.49 -7.42
C ASN A 79 -4.74 1.20 -8.11
N ARG A 80 -4.30 0.95 -9.34
CA ARG A 80 -4.56 -0.28 -10.12
C ARG A 80 -3.31 -0.74 -10.82
N PHE A 81 -3.34 -1.94 -11.37
CA PHE A 81 -2.32 -2.34 -12.32
C PHE A 81 -2.37 -1.46 -13.57
N GLN A 82 -1.18 -1.12 -14.06
CA GLN A 82 -0.95 -0.28 -15.24
C GLN A 82 -0.16 -1.01 -16.34
N THR A 83 -0.01 -2.33 -16.21
CA THR A 83 0.80 -3.12 -17.15
C THR A 83 0.10 -3.36 -18.49
N ASP A 84 -1.20 -3.04 -18.61
CA ASP A 84 -1.87 -2.92 -19.90
C ASP A 84 -1.33 -1.75 -20.71
N GLN A 85 -0.96 -0.65 -20.06
CA GLN A 85 -0.50 0.57 -20.71
C GLN A 85 1.02 0.60 -20.90
N TYR A 86 1.76 0.09 -19.91
CA TYR A 86 3.22 0.23 -19.85
C TYR A 86 3.90 -1.13 -19.79
N PHE A 87 5.00 -1.27 -20.54
CA PHE A 87 5.93 -2.38 -20.35
C PHE A 87 6.93 -2.03 -19.24
N CYS A 88 6.85 -2.73 -18.12
CA CYS A 88 7.62 -2.49 -16.90
C CYS A 88 8.99 -3.17 -16.96
N LYS A 89 9.88 -2.56 -17.74
CA LYS A 89 11.22 -3.07 -18.05
C LYS A 89 12.06 -3.40 -16.81
N ASN A 90 11.94 -2.63 -15.72
CA ASN A 90 12.71 -2.85 -14.49
C ASN A 90 11.87 -3.44 -13.36
N GLY A 91 10.76 -4.08 -13.72
CA GLY A 91 9.85 -4.73 -12.79
C GLY A 91 8.69 -3.84 -12.36
N PHE A 92 7.85 -4.43 -11.52
CA PHE A 92 6.61 -3.85 -11.04
C PHE A 92 6.64 -3.79 -9.54
N ARG A 93 6.31 -2.63 -8.98
CA ARG A 93 6.29 -2.40 -7.54
C ARG A 93 4.85 -2.24 -7.07
N MET A 94 4.44 -3.11 -6.16
CA MET A 94 3.21 -2.98 -5.40
C MET A 94 3.57 -2.40 -4.04
N GLN A 95 2.85 -1.39 -3.59
CA GLN A 95 3.20 -0.71 -2.34
C GLN A 95 1.97 -0.39 -1.52
N VAL A 96 2.14 -0.36 -0.19
CA VAL A 96 1.06 -0.11 0.76
C VAL A 96 1.54 0.72 1.95
N PHE A 97 0.79 1.77 2.27
CA PHE A 97 0.83 2.41 3.59
C PHE A 97 -0.20 1.74 4.50
N PHE A 98 0.20 1.40 5.71
CA PHE A 98 -0.73 0.96 6.74
C PHE A 98 -1.36 2.15 7.47
N PRO A 99 -2.52 1.95 8.12
CA PRO A 99 -3.06 2.90 9.10
C PRO A 99 -2.00 3.33 10.13
N MET A 100 -1.99 4.61 10.49
CA MET A 100 -0.96 5.21 11.37
C MET A 100 -1.51 5.74 12.69
N CYS A 101 -2.83 5.70 12.87
CA CYS A 101 -3.52 6.27 14.01
C CYS A 101 -4.15 5.15 14.83
N TRP A 102 -3.72 4.98 16.07
CA TRP A 102 -4.20 3.95 16.99
C TRP A 102 -5.17 4.51 18.02
N ASN A 103 -6.19 3.74 18.37
CA ASN A 103 -7.21 4.14 19.35
C ASN A 103 -6.77 4.12 20.82
N ASN A 104 -5.54 3.67 21.09
CA ASN A 104 -4.95 3.55 22.44
C ASN A 104 -5.70 2.63 23.41
N LYS A 105 -6.48 1.67 22.89
CA LYS A 105 -7.33 0.78 23.72
C LYS A 105 -7.06 -0.69 23.43
N ILE A 106 -7.11 -1.08 22.17
CA ILE A 106 -7.04 -2.49 21.75
C ILE A 106 -5.89 -2.63 20.75
N LEU A 107 -5.04 -3.63 20.96
CA LEU A 107 -3.89 -3.93 20.09
C LEU A 107 -4.28 -4.76 18.87
N ASP A 108 -5.40 -5.47 18.95
CA ASP A 108 -5.87 -6.39 17.94
C ASP A 108 -7.41 -6.50 18.03
N SER A 109 -8.12 -5.80 17.16
CA SER A 109 -9.58 -5.94 17.06
C SER A 109 -9.93 -7.22 16.27
N PRO A 110 -11.13 -7.81 16.44
CA PRO A 110 -11.51 -9.02 15.70
C PRO A 110 -11.43 -8.92 14.17
N ASP A 111 -11.55 -7.70 13.64
CA ASP A 111 -11.42 -7.40 12.20
C ASP A 111 -10.01 -6.93 11.79
N HIS A 112 -9.06 -6.85 12.74
CA HIS A 112 -7.72 -6.30 12.60
C HIS A 112 -7.66 -4.86 12.06
N ARG A 113 -8.77 -4.11 12.11
CA ARG A 113 -8.94 -2.81 11.45
C ARG A 113 -9.48 -1.73 12.36
N SER A 114 -10.60 -1.98 13.03
CA SER A 114 -11.38 -0.97 13.77
C SER A 114 -10.64 -0.28 14.93
N HIS A 115 -9.51 -0.81 15.37
CA HIS A 115 -8.64 -0.17 16.37
C HIS A 115 -7.59 0.77 15.76
N MET A 116 -7.52 0.84 14.43
CA MET A 116 -6.62 1.67 13.64
C MET A 116 -7.39 2.56 12.67
N ALA A 117 -6.82 3.70 12.31
CA ALA A 117 -7.34 4.60 11.30
C ALA A 117 -6.22 5.19 10.44
N TYR A 118 -6.56 5.56 9.21
CA TYR A 118 -5.71 6.46 8.44
C TYR A 118 -5.82 7.88 9.01
N PRO A 119 -4.74 8.66 8.91
CA PRO A 119 -4.80 10.09 9.18
C PRO A 119 -5.58 10.83 8.07
N SER A 120 -5.63 12.16 8.10
CA SER A 120 -6.32 12.96 7.08
C SER A 120 -5.81 12.73 5.64
N HIS A 121 -4.61 12.17 5.48
CA HIS A 121 -4.10 11.61 4.23
C HIS A 121 -3.58 10.18 4.46
N TYR A 122 -3.60 9.33 3.43
CA TYR A 122 -3.26 7.91 3.59
C TYR A 122 -1.81 7.66 4.06
N ASN A 123 -0.90 8.61 3.82
CA ASN A 123 0.53 8.52 4.11
C ASN A 123 1.03 9.58 5.11
N GLY A 124 0.12 10.38 5.71
CA GLY A 124 0.48 11.60 6.42
C GLY A 124 -0.72 12.39 6.94
N GLY A 125 -0.47 13.52 7.62
CA GLY A 125 -1.52 14.37 8.17
C GLY A 125 -2.01 13.97 9.56
N ASP A 126 -3.16 14.51 9.96
CA ASP A 126 -3.65 14.47 11.34
C ASP A 126 -4.45 13.21 11.64
N CYS A 127 -4.26 12.66 12.83
CA CYS A 127 -5.09 11.55 13.30
C CYS A 127 -6.48 12.01 13.73
N PRO A 128 -7.53 11.24 13.44
CA PRO A 128 -8.87 11.58 13.91
C PRO A 128 -8.95 11.49 15.45
N PRO A 129 -9.84 12.24 16.12
CA PRO A 129 -9.98 12.20 17.57
C PRO A 129 -10.29 10.80 18.14
N SER A 130 -10.88 9.91 17.35
CA SER A 130 -11.14 8.51 17.71
C SER A 130 -9.87 7.65 17.81
N HIS A 131 -8.78 8.08 17.16
CA HIS A 131 -7.51 7.35 17.07
C HIS A 131 -6.33 8.29 17.37
N PRO A 132 -6.22 8.83 18.60
CA PRO A 132 -5.34 9.96 18.89
C PRO A 132 -3.85 9.62 18.92
N VAL A 133 -3.47 8.33 18.99
CA VAL A 133 -2.07 7.93 19.10
C VAL A 133 -1.46 7.75 17.72
N ARG A 134 -0.47 8.58 17.39
CA ARG A 134 0.29 8.49 16.15
C ARG A 134 1.41 7.45 16.27
N LEU A 135 1.42 6.48 15.36
CA LEU A 135 2.51 5.52 15.17
C LEU A 135 3.33 5.89 13.91
N PRO A 136 4.62 5.52 13.82
CA PRO A 136 5.41 5.65 12.60
C PRO A 136 4.68 5.05 11.40
N GLY A 137 4.84 5.66 10.23
CA GLY A 137 4.24 5.15 9.00
C GLY A 137 4.89 3.85 8.59
N LEU A 138 4.12 2.77 8.55
CA LEU A 138 4.60 1.51 8.03
C LEU A 138 4.28 1.45 6.53
N PHE A 139 5.33 1.40 5.72
CA PHE A 139 5.22 1.40 4.27
C PHE A 139 5.94 0.19 3.69
N TYR A 140 5.22 -0.63 2.93
CA TYR A 140 5.77 -1.83 2.29
C TYR A 140 5.90 -1.61 0.81
N GLU A 141 7.00 -2.07 0.24
CA GLU A 141 7.22 -2.16 -1.20
C GLU A 141 7.56 -3.61 -1.56
N ALA A 142 6.68 -4.25 -2.35
CA ALA A 142 6.90 -5.58 -2.91
C ALA A 142 7.25 -5.45 -4.39
N PHE A 143 8.35 -6.08 -4.79
CA PHE A 143 8.88 -6.01 -6.16
C PHE A 143 8.61 -7.30 -6.92
N TYR A 144 8.26 -7.20 -8.20
CA TYR A 144 8.01 -8.34 -9.08
C TYR A 144 8.72 -8.18 -10.42
N SER A 145 9.43 -9.21 -10.85
CA SER A 145 10.13 -9.26 -12.15
C SER A 145 9.16 -9.60 -13.29
N VAL A 146 8.30 -8.63 -13.64
CA VAL A 146 7.30 -8.76 -14.70
C VAL A 146 7.88 -8.62 -16.11
N ASP A 147 9.10 -8.09 -16.23
CA ASP A 147 9.84 -7.85 -17.47
C ASP A 147 10.03 -9.11 -18.31
N LYS A 148 9.99 -10.29 -17.68
CA LYS A 148 10.14 -11.60 -18.32
C LYS A 148 8.86 -12.11 -19.00
N PHE A 149 7.76 -11.39 -18.88
CA PHE A 149 6.45 -11.81 -19.38
C PHE A 149 5.90 -10.78 -20.38
N PRO A 150 5.23 -11.18 -21.47
CA PRO A 150 4.61 -10.25 -22.41
C PRO A 150 3.49 -9.44 -21.76
N HIS A 151 3.58 -8.10 -21.81
CA HIS A 151 2.55 -7.17 -21.33
C HIS A 151 2.72 -5.80 -22.01
N GLY A 152 1.81 -4.87 -21.74
CA GLY A 152 1.73 -3.56 -22.39
C GLY A 152 0.88 -3.60 -23.66
N GLN A 153 0.68 -2.43 -24.29
CA GLN A 153 -0.08 -2.30 -25.54
C GLN A 153 -1.49 -2.93 -25.48
N GLY A 154 -2.19 -2.72 -24.36
CA GLY A 154 -3.51 -3.29 -24.07
C GLY A 154 -3.49 -4.68 -23.44
N THR A 155 -2.31 -5.29 -23.23
CA THR A 155 -2.17 -6.63 -22.66
C THR A 155 -1.76 -6.57 -21.18
N GLN A 156 -2.59 -7.15 -20.31
CA GLN A 156 -2.35 -7.30 -18.88
C GLN A 156 -2.54 -8.78 -18.48
N PRO A 157 -1.46 -9.58 -18.33
CA PRO A 157 -1.56 -11.00 -18.01
C PRO A 157 -1.49 -11.31 -16.51
N PHE A 158 -1.16 -10.32 -15.67
CA PHE A 158 -0.86 -10.54 -14.27
C PHE A 158 -2.12 -10.54 -13.41
N VAL A 159 -2.16 -11.44 -12.45
CA VAL A 159 -3.21 -11.54 -11.44
C VAL A 159 -2.56 -11.70 -10.07
N LEU A 160 -3.21 -11.17 -9.03
CA LEU A 160 -2.87 -11.52 -7.65
C LEU A 160 -3.26 -12.97 -7.34
N SER A 161 -2.74 -13.52 -6.25
CA SER A 161 -2.97 -14.93 -5.86
C SER A 161 -4.44 -15.30 -5.60
N ASN A 162 -5.29 -14.30 -5.33
CA ASN A 162 -6.74 -14.42 -5.20
C ASN A 162 -7.49 -14.24 -6.53
N GLY A 163 -6.77 -14.09 -7.64
CA GLY A 163 -7.32 -14.01 -8.99
C GLY A 163 -7.63 -12.60 -9.48
N ASP A 164 -7.30 -11.54 -8.73
CA ASP A 164 -7.58 -10.16 -9.15
C ASP A 164 -6.62 -9.67 -10.24
N PRO A 165 -7.12 -9.33 -11.45
CA PRO A 165 -6.30 -8.76 -12.53
C PRO A 165 -6.12 -7.24 -12.41
N THR A 166 -6.74 -6.59 -11.43
CA THR A 166 -6.79 -5.13 -11.30
C THR A 166 -5.89 -4.59 -10.19
N GLY A 167 -5.61 -5.38 -9.17
CA GLY A 167 -4.88 -4.99 -7.96
C GLY A 167 -5.75 -4.32 -6.89
N TYR A 168 -7.03 -4.05 -7.16
CA TYR A 168 -7.93 -3.42 -6.19
C TYR A 168 -8.13 -4.25 -4.94
N ASP A 169 -8.09 -5.57 -5.02
CA ASP A 169 -8.37 -6.41 -3.86
C ASP A 169 -7.14 -6.76 -3.02
N SER A 170 -6.02 -6.09 -3.29
CA SER A 170 -4.79 -6.22 -2.51
C SER A 170 -5.04 -6.12 -1.01
N TYR A 171 -4.34 -6.95 -0.25
CA TYR A 171 -4.47 -7.08 1.19
C TYR A 171 -3.12 -7.40 1.84
N PHE A 172 -2.83 -6.75 2.96
CA PHE A 172 -1.58 -6.88 3.68
C PHE A 172 -1.81 -6.90 5.19
N SER A 173 -0.92 -7.56 5.92
CA SER A 173 -0.99 -7.68 7.38
C SER A 173 0.36 -7.33 8.02
N TYR A 174 0.29 -6.72 9.21
CA TYR A 174 1.44 -6.45 10.07
C TYR A 174 1.16 -6.92 11.49
N PHE A 175 2.13 -7.61 12.09
CA PHE A 175 2.05 -8.17 13.43
C PHE A 175 3.38 -7.95 14.17
N THR A 176 3.32 -7.51 15.43
CA THR A 176 4.48 -7.32 16.34
C THR A 176 4.52 -8.33 17.48
#